data_AF-A0A7S3WVM3-F1
#
_entry.id   AF-A0A7S3WVM3-F1
#
_cell.length_a   1.000
_cell.length_b   1.000
_cell.length_c   1.000
_cell.angle_alpha   90.00
_cell.angle_beta   90.00
_cell.angle_gamma   90.00
#
_symmetry.space_group_name_H-M   'P 1'
#
loop_
_entity.id
_entity.type
_entity.pdbx_description
1 polymer ?
#
loop_
_entity_poly.entity_id
_entity_poly.type
_entity_poly.pdbx_seq_one_letter_code
_entity_poly.pdbx_strand_id
1 'polypeptide(L)'
;DKPGQMVGIFLLLPSFAYAALTSCPATATRVAAVPPLAEWVASQGGDVSVVQAADAAQLGVGLVAARAVRRGDRLLSVPEELAITAESALRFELLGAYLVEFEPYLADYSFIAVALLNEERLGEQSILAPWLSSACWQVEQHDLPLLWPLDDQAELEQSTAAPCVERRLAAQADYEWLRENVFEASPMVFPESVFSEASFLRALGLAFSRCVFVPAGGRQGEPARPALLPLVELCNHADSPSASLHARGPQAGLFGRGGEGGAVELTAQADLSAGDALTLCYAEATRGELLLDYGFVAEPVPPEASLRFGVADDDPNYDEKARAGALSGTTCHIADTPARHCPRAGRPNPQPRLPNPSPNPQP
;
A
#
# COMPACT_ATOMS: atom_id res chain seq x y z
N ASP A 1 -54.33 17.81 43.01
CA ASP A 1 -54.62 17.23 41.69
C ASP A 1 -54.13 18.08 40.52
N LYS A 2 -52.94 17.73 40.03
CA LYS A 2 -52.60 17.50 38.61
C LYS A 2 -51.06 17.40 38.49
N PRO A 3 -50.50 16.24 38.12
CA PRO A 3 -49.10 16.11 37.76
C PRO A 3 -48.91 16.26 36.23
N GLY A 4 -47.70 16.61 35.82
CA GLY A 4 -47.15 16.20 34.52
C GLY A 4 -46.99 17.28 33.47
N GLN A 5 -45.73 17.69 33.24
CA GLN A 5 -45.16 17.80 31.90
C GLN A 5 -43.62 17.75 32.01
N MET A 6 -43.07 16.53 31.98
CA MET A 6 -41.69 16.31 31.58
C MET A 6 -41.66 16.34 30.05
N VAL A 7 -40.94 17.30 29.48
CA VAL A 7 -40.63 17.34 28.05
C VAL A 7 -39.50 16.31 27.83
N GLY A 8 -39.87 15.12 27.37
CA GLY A 8 -38.92 14.13 26.90
C GLY A 8 -38.37 14.54 25.55
N ILE A 9 -37.11 14.95 25.51
CA ILE A 9 -36.35 15.08 24.27
C ILE A 9 -36.08 13.65 23.79
N PHE A 10 -36.85 13.20 22.79
CA PHE A 10 -36.53 12.01 22.02
C PHE A 10 -35.34 12.37 21.11
N LEU A 11 -34.13 11.98 21.53
CA LEU A 11 -32.99 11.86 20.62
C LEU A 11 -33.29 10.70 19.67
N LEU A 12 -33.87 11.04 18.51
CA LEU A 12 -33.88 10.17 17.35
C LEU A 12 -32.45 10.08 16.84
N LEU A 13 -31.70 9.08 17.32
CA LEU A 13 -30.48 8.64 16.65
C LEU A 13 -30.89 8.14 15.26
N PRO A 14 -30.36 8.71 14.16
CA PRO A 14 -30.56 8.12 12.86
C PRO A 14 -29.76 6.81 12.83
N SER A 15 -30.48 5.72 12.88
CA SER A 15 -29.99 4.37 12.61
C SER A 15 -29.59 4.31 11.13
N PHE A 16 -28.39 4.77 10.81
CA PHE A 16 -27.78 4.51 9.51
C PHE A 16 -27.22 3.09 9.54
N ALA A 17 -27.80 2.26 8.68
CA ALA A 17 -27.34 0.90 8.44
C ALA A 17 -25.89 0.97 7.93
N TYR A 18 -24.95 0.63 8.81
CA TYR A 18 -23.57 0.34 8.43
C TYR A 18 -23.62 -0.81 7.42
N ALA A 19 -23.13 -0.57 6.21
CA ALA A 19 -22.80 -1.65 5.28
C ALA A 19 -21.89 -2.63 6.02
N ALA A 20 -22.19 -3.93 5.88
CA ALA A 20 -21.66 -5.01 6.71
C ALA A 20 -20.20 -4.80 7.13
N LEU A 21 -20.00 -4.46 8.41
CA LEU A 21 -18.72 -4.63 9.08
C LEU A 21 -18.36 -6.12 8.94
N THR A 22 -17.44 -6.46 8.06
CA THR A 22 -16.74 -7.75 8.17
C THR A 22 -15.97 -7.66 9.48
N SER A 23 -16.54 -8.21 10.55
CA SER A 23 -15.88 -8.29 11.84
C SER A 23 -14.52 -8.96 11.62
N CYS A 24 -13.44 -8.28 11.97
CA CYS A 24 -12.13 -8.88 11.81
C CYS A 24 -12.00 -10.11 12.70
N PRO A 25 -11.34 -11.17 12.20
CA PRO A 25 -11.09 -12.35 13.01
C PRO A 25 -10.26 -11.95 14.24
N ALA A 26 -10.58 -12.53 15.40
CA ALA A 26 -9.78 -12.33 16.60
C ALA A 26 -8.30 -12.65 16.33
N THR A 27 -7.37 -11.97 17.00
CA THR A 27 -5.92 -12.16 16.77
C THR A 27 -5.51 -13.63 16.83
N ALA A 28 -6.07 -14.42 17.75
CA ALA A 28 -5.84 -15.86 17.81
C ALA A 28 -6.23 -16.61 16.51
N THR A 29 -7.34 -16.25 15.88
CA THR A 29 -7.77 -16.80 14.59
C THR A 29 -6.82 -16.41 13.46
N ARG A 30 -6.34 -15.16 13.45
CA ARG A 30 -5.36 -14.71 12.45
C ARG A 30 -4.01 -15.41 12.63
N VAL A 31 -3.50 -15.52 13.86
CA VAL A 31 -2.29 -16.29 14.18
C VAL A 31 -2.42 -17.74 13.71
N ALA A 32 -3.58 -18.37 13.93
CA ALA A 32 -3.84 -19.74 13.49
C ALA A 32 -3.95 -19.91 11.96
N ALA A 33 -4.16 -18.83 11.21
CA ALA A 33 -4.20 -18.85 9.75
C ALA A 33 -2.83 -18.68 9.09
N VAL A 34 -1.79 -18.32 9.84
CA VAL A 34 -0.43 -18.15 9.30
C VAL A 34 0.24 -19.48 8.93
N PRO A 35 0.15 -20.59 9.69
CA PRO A 35 0.82 -21.83 9.31
C PRO A 35 0.36 -22.39 7.94
N PRO A 36 -0.95 -22.47 7.61
CA PRO A 36 -1.39 -22.85 6.27
C PRO A 36 -0.89 -21.89 5.17
N LEU A 37 -0.83 -20.60 5.47
CA LEU A 37 -0.29 -19.59 4.56
C LEU A 37 1.22 -19.82 4.32
N ALA A 38 1.97 -20.14 5.37
CA ALA A 38 3.40 -20.45 5.28
C ALA A 38 3.66 -21.72 4.48
N GLU A 39 2.85 -22.77 4.66
CA GLU A 39 2.89 -23.97 3.84
C GLU A 39 2.61 -23.68 2.36
N TRP A 40 1.64 -22.80 2.07
CA TRP A 40 1.38 -22.36 0.71
C TRP A 40 2.58 -21.60 0.12
N VAL A 41 3.16 -20.62 0.82
CA VAL A 41 4.37 -19.90 0.35
C VAL A 41 5.52 -20.87 0.09
N ALA A 42 5.73 -21.86 0.97
CA ALA A 42 6.73 -22.90 0.76
C ALA A 42 6.45 -23.75 -0.48
N SER A 43 5.18 -24.10 -0.75
CA SER A 43 4.78 -24.86 -1.94
C SER A 43 5.03 -24.10 -3.25
N GLN A 44 5.09 -22.76 -3.19
CA GLN A 44 5.41 -21.90 -4.32
C GLN A 44 6.92 -21.67 -4.50
N GLY A 45 7.77 -22.28 -3.66
CA GLY A 45 9.23 -22.15 -3.72
C GLY A 45 9.83 -21.15 -2.73
N GLY A 46 9.03 -20.66 -1.76
CA GLY A 46 9.53 -19.88 -0.64
C GLY A 46 10.24 -20.72 0.43
N ASP A 47 10.90 -20.03 1.36
CA ASP A 47 11.55 -20.63 2.54
C ASP A 47 10.97 -19.98 3.79
N VAL A 48 10.20 -20.75 4.56
CA VAL A 48 9.52 -20.32 5.79
C VAL A 48 10.06 -21.07 7.02
N SER A 49 11.21 -21.72 6.90
CA SER A 49 11.69 -22.73 7.86
C SER A 49 12.02 -22.20 9.26
N VAL A 50 12.11 -20.88 9.43
CA VAL A 50 12.44 -20.24 10.71
C VAL A 50 11.42 -19.19 11.14
N VAL A 51 10.27 -19.09 10.48
CA VAL A 51 9.19 -18.17 10.88
C VAL A 51 8.03 -18.90 11.52
N GLN A 52 7.43 -18.27 12.53
CA GLN A 52 6.14 -18.65 13.08
C GLN A 52 5.36 -17.37 13.44
N ALA A 53 4.04 -17.46 13.50
CA ALA A 53 3.22 -16.33 13.96
C ALA A 53 3.05 -16.33 15.47
N ALA A 54 2.95 -15.13 16.03
CA ALA A 54 2.61 -14.90 17.42
C ALA A 54 1.61 -13.74 17.55
N ASP A 55 0.93 -13.71 18.69
CA ASP A 55 0.17 -12.54 19.12
C ASP A 55 1.16 -11.48 19.63
N ALA A 56 1.23 -10.36 18.91
CA ALA A 56 2.07 -9.21 19.20
C ALA A 56 1.33 -8.14 20.03
N ALA A 57 0.32 -8.56 20.80
CA ALA A 57 -0.52 -7.71 21.64
C ALA A 57 -1.20 -6.59 20.82
N GLN A 58 -0.89 -5.33 21.11
CA GLN A 58 -1.52 -4.17 20.45
C GLN A 58 -1.16 -4.07 18.96
N LEU A 59 -0.07 -4.70 18.52
CA LEU A 59 0.32 -4.75 17.10
C LEU A 59 -0.37 -5.89 16.34
N GLY A 60 -1.21 -6.67 17.00
CA GLY A 60 -1.96 -7.75 16.36
C GLY A 60 -1.12 -8.98 16.08
N VAL A 61 -0.99 -9.39 14.82
CA VAL A 61 -0.18 -10.55 14.43
C VAL A 61 1.25 -10.10 14.17
N GLY A 62 2.24 -10.85 14.65
CA GLY A 62 3.63 -10.64 14.31
C GLY A 62 4.31 -11.95 13.93
N LEU A 63 5.37 -11.86 13.13
CA LEU A 63 6.30 -12.99 12.95
C LEU A 63 7.35 -13.01 14.06
N VAL A 64 7.70 -14.22 14.50
CA VAL A 64 8.80 -14.48 15.44
C VAL A 64 9.68 -15.61 14.91
N ALA A 65 10.92 -15.68 15.39
CA ALA A 65 11.83 -16.77 15.06
C ALA A 65 11.33 -18.09 15.65
N ALA A 66 11.19 -19.13 14.82
CA ALA A 66 10.77 -20.46 15.26
C ALA A 66 11.86 -21.22 16.03
N ARG A 67 13.12 -20.84 15.81
CA ARG A 67 14.33 -21.39 16.43
C ARG A 67 15.41 -20.33 16.50
N ALA A 68 16.50 -20.62 17.20
CA ALA A 68 17.67 -19.75 17.18
C ALA A 68 18.27 -19.63 15.77
N VAL A 69 18.66 -18.41 15.40
CA VAL A 69 19.29 -18.03 14.13
C VAL A 69 20.41 -17.03 14.39
N ARG A 70 21.40 -16.98 13.51
CA ARG A 70 22.52 -16.04 13.61
C ARG A 70 22.30 -14.82 12.75
N ARG A 71 22.98 -13.73 13.08
CA ARG A 71 23.08 -12.57 12.19
C ARG A 71 23.53 -13.01 10.79
N GLY A 72 22.79 -12.57 9.77
CA GLY A 72 23.04 -12.91 8.38
C GLY A 72 22.32 -14.17 7.89
N ASP A 73 21.69 -14.94 8.78
CA ASP A 73 20.86 -16.07 8.36
C ASP A 73 19.59 -15.57 7.67
N ARG A 74 19.15 -16.31 6.65
CA ARG A 74 17.87 -16.08 5.99
C ARG A 74 16.73 -16.48 6.91
N LEU A 75 15.78 -15.57 7.08
CA LEU A 75 14.60 -15.71 7.92
C LEU A 75 13.40 -16.19 7.11
N LEU A 76 13.17 -15.56 5.96
CA LEU A 76 12.03 -15.82 5.08
C LEU A 76 12.48 -15.58 3.65
N SER A 77 12.01 -16.40 2.70
CA SER A 77 12.11 -16.14 1.27
C SER A 77 10.74 -16.26 0.64
N VAL A 78 10.36 -15.24 -0.14
CA VAL A 78 9.10 -15.21 -0.89
C VAL A 78 9.44 -15.05 -2.37
N PRO A 79 8.98 -15.95 -3.26
CA PRO A 79 9.14 -15.81 -4.70
C PRO A 79 8.57 -14.47 -5.18
N GLU A 80 9.29 -13.81 -6.10
CA GLU A 80 8.89 -12.50 -6.62
C GLU A 80 7.56 -12.56 -7.39
N GLU A 81 7.21 -13.73 -7.92
CA GLU A 81 5.93 -14.00 -8.58
C GLU A 81 4.72 -13.91 -7.64
N LEU A 82 4.93 -13.98 -6.33
CA LEU A 82 3.87 -13.78 -5.32
C LEU A 82 3.72 -12.31 -4.89
N ALA A 83 4.59 -11.42 -5.37
CA ALA A 83 4.55 -10.01 -5.03
C ALA A 83 3.48 -9.26 -5.83
N ILE A 84 2.70 -8.40 -5.16
CA ILE A 84 1.86 -7.41 -5.84
C ILE A 84 2.62 -6.08 -5.83
N THR A 85 2.89 -5.56 -7.02
CA THR A 85 3.65 -4.32 -7.28
C THR A 85 2.94 -3.48 -8.35
N ALA A 86 3.35 -2.22 -8.53
CA ALA A 86 2.87 -1.42 -9.66
C ALA A 86 3.17 -2.11 -11.00
N GLU A 87 4.37 -2.69 -11.12
CA GLU A 87 4.78 -3.41 -12.32
C GLU A 87 3.94 -4.68 -12.57
N SER A 88 3.57 -5.43 -11.54
CA SER A 88 2.70 -6.61 -11.74
C SER A 88 1.33 -6.20 -12.29
N ALA A 89 0.78 -5.07 -11.84
CA ALA A 89 -0.46 -4.50 -12.39
C ALA A 89 -0.36 -4.27 -13.91
N LEU A 90 0.78 -3.71 -14.35
CA LEU A 90 1.07 -3.42 -15.76
C LEU A 90 1.40 -4.67 -16.59
N ARG A 91 1.96 -5.71 -15.98
CA ARG A 91 2.30 -6.97 -16.66
C ARG A 91 1.10 -7.91 -16.82
N PHE A 92 0.03 -7.73 -16.06
CA PHE A 92 -1.21 -8.50 -16.27
C PHE A 92 -1.78 -8.19 -17.64
N GLU A 93 -1.83 -9.18 -18.55
CA GLU A 93 -2.19 -8.99 -19.96
C GLU A 93 -3.51 -8.21 -20.14
N LEU A 94 -4.51 -8.51 -19.30
CA LEU A 94 -5.81 -7.84 -19.36
C LEU A 94 -5.79 -6.42 -18.77
N LEU A 95 -5.09 -6.18 -17.66
CA LEU A 95 -5.04 -4.87 -17.00
C LEU A 95 -4.06 -3.92 -17.71
N GLY A 96 -2.87 -4.42 -18.00
CA GLY A 96 -1.78 -3.69 -18.64
C GLY A 96 -2.19 -3.06 -19.96
N ALA A 97 -3.05 -3.73 -20.74
CA ALA A 97 -3.61 -3.19 -21.97
C ALA A 97 -4.38 -1.86 -21.79
N TYR A 98 -4.90 -1.60 -20.59
CA TYR A 98 -5.61 -0.35 -20.26
C TYR A 98 -4.78 0.60 -19.38
N LEU A 99 -3.70 0.13 -18.74
CA LEU A 99 -2.93 0.93 -17.78
C LEU A 99 -1.60 1.45 -18.35
N VAL A 100 -0.98 0.73 -19.30
CA VAL A 100 0.39 1.02 -19.76
C VAL A 100 0.56 2.39 -20.40
N GLU A 101 -0.46 2.92 -21.06
CA GLU A 101 -0.41 4.22 -21.72
C GLU A 101 -0.43 5.39 -20.73
N PHE A 102 -0.71 5.12 -19.45
CA PHE A 102 -0.91 6.12 -18.43
C PHE A 102 0.20 6.16 -17.39
N GLU A 103 1.31 5.46 -17.61
CA GLU A 103 2.51 5.63 -16.80
C GLU A 103 3.23 6.96 -17.18
N PRO A 104 3.59 7.83 -16.23
CA PRO A 104 3.52 7.71 -14.76
C PRO A 104 2.43 8.62 -14.13
N TYR A 105 1.24 8.72 -14.73
CA TYR A 105 0.20 9.65 -14.27
C TYR A 105 -0.26 9.38 -12.82
N LEU A 106 -0.20 8.11 -12.39
CA LEU A 106 -0.57 7.67 -11.05
C LEU A 106 0.64 7.23 -10.23
N ALA A 107 0.53 7.32 -8.90
CA ALA A 107 1.52 6.79 -7.99
C ALA A 107 1.50 5.25 -7.95
N ASP A 108 2.63 4.62 -7.58
CA ASP A 108 2.77 3.16 -7.48
C ASP A 108 1.66 2.50 -6.65
N TYR A 109 1.28 3.12 -5.53
CA TYR A 109 0.23 2.61 -4.64
C TYR A 109 -1.13 2.54 -5.32
N SER A 110 -1.45 3.46 -6.23
CA SER A 110 -2.70 3.43 -6.99
C SER A 110 -2.72 2.25 -7.97
N PHE A 111 -1.58 1.91 -8.59
CA PHE A 111 -1.45 0.70 -9.40
C PHE A 111 -1.53 -0.59 -8.56
N ILE A 112 -0.91 -0.61 -7.38
CA ILE A 112 -1.00 -1.73 -6.44
C ILE A 112 -2.46 -1.95 -6.00
N ALA A 113 -3.20 -0.87 -5.71
CA ALA A 113 -4.60 -0.95 -5.35
C ALA A 113 -5.45 -1.56 -6.49
N VAL A 114 -5.22 -1.15 -7.74
CA VAL A 114 -5.90 -1.74 -8.91
C VAL A 114 -5.54 -3.21 -9.09
N ALA A 115 -4.29 -3.59 -8.89
CA ALA A 115 -3.87 -5.00 -8.93
C ALA A 115 -4.57 -5.83 -7.84
N LEU A 116 -4.65 -5.32 -6.60
CA LEU A 116 -5.38 -5.97 -5.52
C LEU A 116 -6.86 -6.21 -5.87
N LEU A 117 -7.54 -5.21 -6.40
CA LEU A 117 -8.94 -5.35 -6.82
C LEU A 117 -9.11 -6.38 -7.95
N ASN A 118 -8.13 -6.47 -8.84
CA ASN A 118 -8.14 -7.50 -9.87
C ASN A 118 -7.97 -8.91 -9.29
N GLU A 119 -7.11 -9.09 -8.29
CA GLU A 119 -6.98 -10.37 -7.59
C GLU A 119 -8.27 -10.76 -6.86
N GLU A 120 -8.95 -9.79 -6.22
CA GLU A 120 -10.28 -9.99 -5.64
C GLU A 120 -11.31 -10.42 -6.72
N ARG A 121 -11.27 -9.80 -7.90
CA ARG A 121 -12.13 -10.17 -9.04
C ARG A 121 -11.88 -11.60 -9.52
N LEU A 122 -10.62 -12.03 -9.56
CA LEU A 122 -10.24 -13.39 -9.97
C LEU A 122 -10.70 -14.44 -8.96
N GLY A 123 -10.77 -14.08 -7.67
CA GLY A 123 -11.18 -14.98 -6.60
C GLY A 123 -10.32 -16.25 -6.58
N GLU A 124 -10.97 -17.42 -6.58
CA GLU A 124 -10.27 -18.74 -6.57
C GLU A 124 -9.39 -19.01 -7.80
N GLN A 125 -9.53 -18.23 -8.88
CA GLN A 125 -8.67 -18.34 -10.06
C GLN A 125 -7.31 -17.67 -9.85
N SER A 126 -7.18 -16.82 -8.83
CA SER A 126 -5.92 -16.21 -8.45
C SER A 126 -4.99 -17.23 -7.79
N ILE A 127 -3.73 -17.25 -8.19
CA ILE A 127 -2.67 -17.96 -7.46
C ILE A 127 -2.50 -17.43 -6.03
N LEU A 128 -2.81 -16.15 -5.81
CA LEU A 128 -2.73 -15.45 -4.52
C LEU A 128 -3.97 -15.66 -3.66
N ALA A 129 -5.00 -16.37 -4.15
CA ALA A 129 -6.23 -16.63 -3.40
C ALA A 129 -5.98 -17.19 -1.98
N PRO A 130 -5.07 -18.16 -1.75
CA PRO A 130 -4.80 -18.68 -0.40
C PRO A 130 -4.31 -17.61 0.58
N TRP A 131 -3.64 -16.57 0.09
CA TRP A 131 -3.21 -15.42 0.89
C TRP A 131 -4.34 -14.42 1.10
N LEU A 132 -4.96 -13.96 0.02
CA LEU A 132 -5.96 -12.88 0.05
C LEU A 132 -7.27 -13.31 0.71
N SER A 133 -7.60 -14.61 0.72
CA SER A 133 -8.75 -15.15 1.46
C SER A 133 -8.43 -15.52 2.91
N SER A 134 -7.18 -15.42 3.35
CA SER A 134 -6.78 -15.79 4.71
C SER A 134 -7.34 -14.82 5.76
N ALA A 135 -7.54 -15.31 6.99
CA ALA A 135 -7.91 -14.45 8.10
C ALA A 135 -6.83 -13.38 8.41
N CYS A 136 -5.58 -13.63 8.03
CA CYS A 136 -4.48 -12.68 8.17
C CYS A 136 -4.65 -11.46 7.26
N TRP A 137 -5.24 -11.65 6.08
CA TRP A 137 -5.41 -10.57 5.10
C TRP A 137 -6.51 -9.58 5.50
N GLN A 138 -7.46 -9.97 6.34
CA GLN A 138 -8.58 -9.10 6.72
C GLN A 138 -8.13 -8.03 7.73
N VAL A 139 -8.23 -6.74 7.35
CA VAL A 139 -7.91 -5.56 8.20
C VAL A 139 -9.18 -4.89 8.69
N GLU A 140 -9.11 -4.36 9.91
CA GLU A 140 -10.14 -3.52 10.48
C GLU A 140 -10.19 -2.20 9.72
N GLN A 141 -11.29 -1.92 9.03
CA GLN A 141 -11.47 -0.66 8.28
C GLN A 141 -11.32 0.59 9.15
N HIS A 142 -11.36 0.44 10.48
CA HIS A 142 -11.27 1.54 11.44
C HIS A 142 -9.84 1.88 11.86
N ASP A 143 -8.82 1.14 11.44
CA ASP A 143 -7.44 1.45 11.86
C ASP A 143 -6.83 2.58 11.04
N LEU A 144 -7.25 2.75 9.78
CA LEU A 144 -6.62 3.67 8.85
C LEU A 144 -7.42 4.97 8.72
N PRO A 145 -6.85 6.14 9.06
CA PRO A 145 -7.52 7.44 8.94
C PRO A 145 -8.08 7.72 7.54
N LEU A 146 -7.45 7.19 6.49
CA LEU A 146 -7.94 7.27 5.11
C LEU A 146 -9.39 6.75 4.96
N LEU A 147 -9.80 5.80 5.79
CA LEU A 147 -11.11 5.14 5.72
C LEU A 147 -12.11 5.70 6.73
N TRP A 148 -11.70 6.63 7.61
CA TRP A 148 -12.58 7.22 8.61
C TRP A 148 -13.60 8.17 7.98
N PRO A 149 -14.74 8.42 8.67
CA PRO A 149 -15.60 9.56 8.37
C PRO A 149 -14.81 10.87 8.34
N LEU A 150 -15.22 11.81 7.47
CA LEU A 150 -14.52 13.09 7.32
C LEU A 150 -14.50 13.91 8.61
N ASP A 151 -15.56 13.86 9.41
CA ASP A 151 -15.62 14.56 10.70
C ASP A 151 -14.56 14.04 11.68
N ASP A 152 -14.32 12.72 11.69
CA ASP A 152 -13.26 12.11 12.53
C ASP A 152 -11.87 12.44 11.99
N GLN A 153 -11.69 12.55 10.68
CA GLN A 153 -10.43 12.98 10.07
C GLN A 153 -10.11 14.45 10.39
N ALA A 154 -11.12 15.31 10.50
CA ALA A 154 -10.97 16.73 10.81
C ALA A 154 -10.36 16.96 12.21
N GLU A 155 -10.57 16.03 13.15
CA GLU A 155 -9.94 16.07 14.48
C GLU A 155 -8.39 15.98 14.40
N LEU A 156 -7.84 15.47 13.30
CA LEU A 156 -6.39 15.37 13.08
C LEU A 156 -5.75 16.67 12.56
N GLU A 157 -6.53 17.68 12.16
CA GLU A 157 -6.05 18.90 11.48
C GLU A 157 -4.98 19.69 12.26
N GLN A 158 -4.99 19.60 13.59
CA GLN A 158 -4.05 20.32 14.47
C GLN A 158 -2.95 19.39 15.03
N SER A 159 -2.76 18.22 14.41
CA SER A 159 -1.76 17.23 14.82
C SER A 159 -0.67 17.05 13.75
N THR A 160 0.33 16.22 14.04
CA THR A 160 1.32 15.77 13.04
C THR A 160 0.68 14.94 11.92
N ALA A 161 -0.58 14.48 12.09
CA ALA A 161 -1.38 13.80 11.08
C ALA A 161 -2.34 14.73 10.30
N ALA A 162 -2.16 16.06 10.38
CA ALA A 162 -2.97 17.04 9.66
C ALA A 162 -3.18 16.78 8.14
N PRO A 163 -2.25 16.17 7.39
CA PRO A 163 -2.48 15.85 5.97
C PRO A 163 -3.57 14.79 5.69
N CYS A 164 -4.25 14.23 6.69
CA CYS A 164 -5.25 13.17 6.51
C CYS A 164 -6.30 13.49 5.43
N VAL A 165 -6.99 14.64 5.58
CA VAL A 165 -8.08 15.04 4.67
C VAL A 165 -7.54 15.30 3.25
N GLU A 166 -6.37 15.92 3.13
CA GLU A 166 -5.72 16.16 1.84
C GLU A 166 -5.38 14.83 1.13
N ARG A 167 -4.82 13.86 1.86
CA ARG A 167 -4.53 12.52 1.33
C ARG A 167 -5.80 11.80 0.88
N ARG A 168 -6.89 11.92 1.64
CA ARG A 168 -8.22 11.38 1.27
C ARG A 168 -8.72 11.97 -0.05
N LEU A 169 -8.67 13.28 -0.21
CA LEU A 169 -9.10 13.97 -1.43
C LEU A 169 -8.22 13.61 -2.64
N ALA A 170 -6.91 13.50 -2.44
CA ALA A 170 -5.99 13.05 -3.50
C ALA A 170 -6.33 11.62 -3.97
N ALA A 171 -6.58 10.69 -3.04
CA ALA A 171 -6.98 9.33 -3.38
C ALA A 171 -8.32 9.27 -4.13
N GLN A 172 -9.27 10.16 -3.81
CA GLN A 172 -10.54 10.26 -4.56
C GLN A 172 -10.33 10.82 -5.97
N ALA A 173 -9.43 11.79 -6.13
CA ALA A 173 -9.08 12.33 -7.45
C ALA A 173 -8.41 11.24 -8.32
N ASP A 174 -7.53 10.43 -7.75
CA ASP A 174 -6.92 9.28 -8.43
C ASP A 174 -7.99 8.26 -8.87
N TYR A 175 -8.96 7.95 -7.99
CA TYR A 175 -10.07 7.07 -8.35
C TYR A 175 -10.91 7.64 -9.48
N GLU A 176 -11.29 8.91 -9.40
CA GLU A 176 -12.14 9.55 -10.39
C GLU A 176 -11.45 9.56 -11.75
N TRP A 177 -10.15 9.84 -11.76
CA TRP A 177 -9.34 9.77 -12.96
C TRP A 177 -9.31 8.34 -13.54
N LEU A 178 -9.09 7.31 -12.70
CA LEU A 178 -9.14 5.90 -13.12
C LEU A 178 -10.52 5.51 -13.65
N ARG A 179 -11.60 5.97 -13.02
CA ARG A 179 -12.97 5.72 -13.45
C ARG A 179 -13.19 6.22 -14.88
N GLU A 180 -12.87 7.48 -15.14
CA GLU A 180 -13.11 8.14 -16.43
C GLU A 180 -12.20 7.62 -17.55
N ASN A 181 -10.93 7.31 -17.24
CA ASN A 181 -9.93 7.01 -18.26
C ASN A 181 -9.69 5.50 -18.46
N VAL A 182 -10.03 4.66 -17.47
CA VAL A 182 -9.72 3.23 -17.46
C VAL A 182 -10.97 2.37 -17.26
N PHE A 183 -11.71 2.55 -16.16
CA PHE A 183 -12.76 1.61 -15.77
C PHE A 183 -13.99 1.69 -16.69
N GLU A 184 -14.43 2.90 -17.03
CA GLU A 184 -15.57 3.11 -17.93
C GLU A 184 -15.29 2.70 -19.37
N ALA A 185 -14.01 2.65 -19.78
CA ALA A 185 -13.63 2.17 -21.09
C ALA A 185 -13.92 0.67 -21.26
N SER A 186 -13.94 -0.10 -20.17
CA SER A 186 -14.24 -1.54 -20.21
C SER A 186 -14.89 -2.06 -18.92
N PRO A 187 -16.19 -1.81 -18.70
CA PRO A 187 -16.90 -2.26 -17.50
C PRO A 187 -16.94 -3.79 -17.32
N MET A 188 -16.71 -4.55 -18.40
CA MET A 188 -16.59 -6.01 -18.33
C MET A 188 -15.29 -6.45 -17.66
N VAL A 189 -14.20 -5.69 -17.88
CA VAL A 189 -12.91 -5.93 -17.24
C VAL A 189 -12.89 -5.31 -15.83
N PHE A 190 -13.49 -4.14 -15.69
CA PHE A 190 -13.55 -3.35 -14.46
C PHE A 190 -15.00 -3.21 -13.96
N PRO A 191 -15.63 -4.29 -13.48
CA PRO A 191 -16.99 -4.21 -12.97
C PRO A 191 -17.05 -3.31 -11.73
N GLU A 192 -18.01 -2.38 -11.69
CA GLU A 192 -18.20 -1.42 -10.58
C GLU A 192 -18.38 -2.11 -9.22
N SER A 193 -18.95 -3.33 -9.21
CA SER A 193 -19.08 -4.13 -7.98
C SER A 193 -17.74 -4.48 -7.33
N VAL A 194 -16.63 -4.42 -8.08
CA VAL A 194 -15.26 -4.63 -7.60
C VAL A 194 -14.47 -3.32 -7.60
N PHE A 195 -14.55 -2.54 -8.68
CA PHE A 195 -13.80 -1.30 -8.90
C PHE A 195 -14.58 -0.03 -8.50
N SER A 196 -15.29 -0.07 -7.38
CA SER A 196 -15.95 1.10 -6.80
C SER A 196 -14.94 2.00 -6.05
N GLU A 197 -15.30 3.26 -5.81
CA GLU A 197 -14.49 4.19 -5.02
C GLU A 197 -14.17 3.60 -3.64
N ALA A 198 -15.17 3.06 -2.95
CA ALA A 198 -15.01 2.45 -1.64
C ALA A 198 -14.02 1.27 -1.66
N SER A 199 -14.07 0.44 -2.71
CA SER A 199 -13.12 -0.65 -2.88
C SER A 199 -11.71 -0.17 -3.18
N PHE A 200 -11.56 0.84 -4.04
CA PHE A 200 -10.26 1.43 -4.35
C PHE A 200 -9.60 2.03 -3.12
N LEU A 201 -10.32 2.81 -2.32
CA LEU A 201 -9.79 3.41 -1.09
C LEU A 201 -9.39 2.35 -0.06
N ARG A 202 -10.20 1.29 0.08
CA ARG A 202 -9.86 0.14 0.93
C ARG A 202 -8.57 -0.53 0.46
N ALA A 203 -8.45 -0.81 -0.84
CA ALA A 203 -7.26 -1.43 -1.42
C ALA A 203 -6.02 -0.53 -1.28
N LEU A 204 -6.19 0.79 -1.42
CA LEU A 204 -5.12 1.77 -1.23
C LEU A 204 -4.65 1.83 0.23
N GLY A 205 -5.58 1.84 1.20
CA GLY A 205 -5.25 1.76 2.62
C GLY A 205 -4.52 0.47 2.99
N LEU A 206 -4.95 -0.67 2.43
CA LEU A 206 -4.22 -1.94 2.56
C LEU A 206 -2.82 -1.86 1.97
N ALA A 207 -2.66 -1.21 0.80
CA ALA A 207 -1.36 -1.03 0.19
C ALA A 207 -0.43 -0.17 1.07
N PHE A 208 -0.91 0.96 1.60
CA PHE A 208 -0.10 1.79 2.51
C PHE A 208 0.34 1.04 3.76
N SER A 209 -0.59 0.34 4.42
CA SER A 209 -0.34 -0.30 5.71
C SER A 209 0.51 -1.57 5.63
N ARG A 210 0.65 -2.19 4.45
CA ARG A 210 1.25 -3.53 4.31
C ARG A 210 2.34 -3.63 3.26
N CYS A 211 2.49 -2.64 2.39
CA CYS A 211 3.61 -2.62 1.48
C CYS A 211 4.91 -2.55 2.28
N VAL A 212 5.88 -3.34 1.85
CA VAL A 212 7.26 -3.18 2.25
C VAL A 212 8.06 -2.58 1.10
N PHE A 213 9.12 -1.86 1.44
CA PHE A 213 10.00 -1.28 0.44
C PHE A 213 11.08 -2.28 0.06
N VAL A 214 10.89 -2.94 -1.08
CA VAL A 214 11.84 -3.91 -1.61
C VAL A 214 13.01 -3.13 -2.22
N PRO A 215 14.25 -3.31 -1.71
CA PRO A 215 15.41 -2.63 -2.29
C PRO A 215 15.66 -3.08 -3.73
N ALA A 216 16.41 -2.28 -4.48
CA ALA A 216 16.90 -2.64 -5.80
C ALA A 216 17.45 -4.08 -5.83
N GLY A 217 16.82 -4.95 -6.62
CA GLY A 217 17.23 -6.33 -6.78
C GLY A 217 18.39 -6.46 -7.75
N GLY A 218 19.03 -7.64 -7.79
CA GLY A 218 20.24 -7.90 -8.60
C GLY A 218 20.17 -7.62 -10.11
N ARG A 219 19.08 -7.05 -10.64
CA ARG A 219 18.99 -6.45 -11.99
C ARG A 219 19.49 -5.02 -11.93
N GLN A 220 20.56 -4.73 -12.68
CA GLN A 220 21.13 -3.38 -12.74
C GLN A 220 20.09 -2.32 -13.14
N GLY A 221 19.97 -1.27 -12.31
CA GLY A 221 19.13 -0.11 -12.60
C GLY A 221 17.70 -0.17 -12.06
N GLU A 222 17.31 -1.25 -11.38
CA GLU A 222 15.98 -1.36 -10.76
C GLU A 222 15.90 -0.48 -9.50
N PRO A 223 14.97 0.48 -9.40
CA PRO A 223 14.79 1.26 -8.20
C PRO A 223 14.16 0.40 -7.09
N ALA A 224 14.37 0.82 -5.85
CA ALA A 224 13.59 0.28 -4.74
C ALA A 224 12.11 0.66 -4.92
N ARG A 225 11.21 -0.25 -4.54
CA ARG A 225 9.78 -0.12 -4.85
C ARG A 225 8.89 -0.66 -3.73
N PRO A 226 7.67 -0.13 -3.56
CA PRO A 226 6.68 -0.76 -2.69
C PRO A 226 6.21 -2.10 -3.28
N ALA A 227 6.04 -3.09 -2.42
CA ALA A 227 5.46 -4.38 -2.77
C ALA A 227 4.66 -4.97 -1.61
N LEU A 228 3.53 -5.60 -1.92
CA LEU A 228 2.84 -6.49 -1.00
C LEU A 228 3.39 -7.90 -1.19
N LEU A 229 3.79 -8.53 -0.09
CA LEU A 229 4.40 -9.86 -0.10
C LEU A 229 3.77 -10.68 1.03
N PRO A 230 3.30 -11.91 0.76
CA PRO A 230 2.75 -12.77 1.79
C PRO A 230 3.80 -13.08 2.86
N LEU A 231 3.36 -13.12 4.12
CA LEU A 231 4.15 -13.29 5.36
C LEU A 231 5.10 -12.11 5.71
N VAL A 232 5.70 -11.44 4.73
CA VAL A 232 6.60 -10.29 4.99
C VAL A 232 5.86 -9.09 5.57
N GLU A 233 4.65 -8.84 5.12
CA GLU A 233 3.69 -7.84 5.63
C GLU A 233 3.29 -8.05 7.10
N LEU A 234 3.52 -9.24 7.67
CA LEU A 234 3.31 -9.55 9.09
C LEU A 234 4.51 -9.21 10.00
N CYS A 235 5.63 -8.72 9.44
CA CYS A 235 6.74 -8.19 10.23
C CYS A 235 6.41 -6.80 10.75
N ASN A 236 6.19 -6.66 12.05
CA ASN A 236 5.86 -5.39 12.70
C ASN A 236 7.01 -4.37 12.66
N HIS A 237 6.66 -3.11 12.86
CA HIS A 237 7.61 -2.00 12.95
C HIS A 237 8.50 -2.07 14.20
N ALA A 238 9.79 -1.73 14.05
CA ALA A 238 10.66 -1.33 15.15
C ALA A 238 11.69 -0.28 14.68
N ASP A 239 11.97 0.72 15.53
CA ASP A 239 13.01 1.73 15.30
C ASP A 239 14.41 1.09 15.12
N SER A 240 14.62 -0.06 15.77
CA SER A 240 15.81 -0.91 15.61
C SER A 240 15.38 -2.30 15.14
N PRO A 241 15.27 -2.52 13.82
CA PRO A 241 14.69 -3.74 13.27
C PRO A 241 15.61 -4.95 13.48
N SER A 242 15.00 -6.12 13.66
CA SER A 242 15.71 -7.40 13.75
C SER A 242 15.98 -8.05 12.39
N ALA A 243 15.35 -7.55 11.32
CA ALA A 243 15.49 -8.06 9.96
C ALA A 243 15.69 -6.95 8.92
N SER A 244 16.28 -7.29 7.77
CA SER A 244 16.27 -6.46 6.56
C SER A 244 15.80 -7.23 5.34
N LEU A 245 15.20 -6.50 4.40
CA LEU A 245 14.78 -7.01 3.11
C LEU A 245 15.89 -6.94 2.07
N HIS A 246 15.94 -7.95 1.21
CA HIS A 246 16.83 -8.03 0.08
C HIS A 246 16.08 -8.61 -1.13
N ALA A 247 16.30 -8.07 -2.31
CA ALA A 247 15.82 -8.68 -3.54
C ALA A 247 16.94 -9.50 -4.21
N ARG A 248 16.66 -10.77 -4.46
CA ARG A 248 17.52 -11.70 -5.18
C ARG A 248 16.96 -11.86 -6.60
N GLY A 249 17.75 -11.46 -7.58
CA GLY A 249 17.39 -11.66 -8.99
C GLY A 249 17.38 -13.16 -9.37
N PRO A 250 16.71 -13.52 -10.48
CA PRO A 250 16.68 -14.90 -10.95
C PRO A 250 18.09 -15.42 -11.22
N GLN A 251 18.38 -16.63 -10.76
CA GLN A 251 19.68 -17.28 -10.98
C GLN A 251 19.56 -18.29 -12.12
N ALA A 252 20.43 -18.16 -13.12
CA ALA A 252 20.54 -19.19 -14.14
C ALA A 252 21.21 -20.43 -13.55
N GLY A 253 20.56 -21.60 -13.69
CA GLY A 253 21.15 -22.87 -13.30
C GLY A 253 22.48 -23.13 -13.99
N LEU A 254 23.39 -23.81 -13.30
CA LEU A 254 24.64 -24.27 -13.92
C LEU A 254 24.27 -25.15 -15.13
N PHE A 255 24.76 -24.78 -16.32
CA PHE A 255 24.44 -25.41 -17.62
C PHE A 255 23.07 -25.07 -18.24
N GLY A 256 22.40 -23.99 -17.83
CA GLY A 256 21.21 -23.48 -18.52
C GLY A 256 19.96 -24.36 -18.36
N ARG A 257 19.95 -25.26 -17.37
CA ARG A 257 18.77 -26.04 -16.96
C ARG A 257 18.49 -25.79 -15.48
N GLY A 258 17.24 -25.41 -15.17
CA GLY A 258 16.75 -25.24 -13.80
C GLY A 258 17.40 -24.04 -13.10
N GLY A 259 16.81 -22.86 -13.29
CA GLY A 259 17.15 -21.66 -12.51
C GLY A 259 16.11 -21.42 -11.42
N GLU A 260 16.52 -20.86 -10.30
CA GLU A 260 15.58 -20.32 -9.31
C GLU A 260 15.08 -18.96 -9.81
N GLY A 261 13.76 -18.73 -9.71
CA GLY A 261 13.14 -17.43 -9.97
C GLY A 261 13.65 -16.34 -9.02
N GLY A 262 13.26 -15.09 -9.27
CA GLY A 262 13.54 -14.00 -8.35
C GLY A 262 12.88 -14.25 -6.98
N ALA A 263 13.44 -13.70 -5.91
CA ALA A 263 12.81 -13.76 -4.60
C ALA A 263 13.13 -12.52 -3.76
N VAL A 264 12.26 -12.25 -2.80
CA VAL A 264 12.48 -11.27 -1.74
C VAL A 264 12.78 -12.02 -0.45
N GLU A 265 13.90 -11.70 0.17
CA GLU A 265 14.42 -12.39 1.35
C GLU A 265 14.49 -11.46 2.57
N LEU A 266 14.03 -11.94 3.72
CA LEU A 266 14.33 -11.36 5.02
C LEU A 266 15.60 -11.99 5.58
N THR A 267 16.52 -11.17 6.06
CA THR A 267 17.79 -11.61 6.66
C THR A 267 17.94 -11.04 8.07
N ALA A 268 18.42 -11.85 9.00
CA ALA A 268 18.59 -11.44 10.40
C ALA A 268 19.69 -10.38 10.56
N GLN A 269 19.39 -9.31 11.27
CA GLN A 269 20.36 -8.25 11.63
C GLN A 269 21.07 -8.51 12.97
N ALA A 270 20.63 -9.50 13.74
CA ALA A 270 21.26 -9.90 14.98
C ALA A 270 21.12 -11.42 15.16
N ASP A 271 21.82 -11.97 16.16
CA ASP A 271 21.50 -13.31 16.64
C ASP A 271 20.13 -13.25 17.32
N LEU A 272 19.22 -14.15 16.94
CA LEU A 272 17.87 -14.21 17.49
C LEU A 272 17.65 -15.57 18.15
N SER A 273 16.96 -15.56 19.28
CA SER A 273 16.47 -16.73 19.98
C SER A 273 15.10 -17.14 19.44
N ALA A 274 14.69 -18.38 19.72
CA ALA A 274 13.32 -18.81 19.44
C ALA A 274 12.33 -17.91 20.21
N GLY A 275 11.33 -17.38 19.51
CA GLY A 275 10.33 -16.46 20.04
C GLY A 275 10.67 -14.97 19.88
N ASP A 276 11.89 -14.61 19.47
CA ASP A 276 12.24 -13.21 19.21
C ASP A 276 11.49 -12.68 17.99
N ALA A 277 10.98 -11.45 18.07
CA ALA A 277 10.19 -10.83 17.01
C ALA A 277 11.03 -10.53 15.77
N LEU A 278 10.45 -10.80 14.59
CA LEU A 278 10.98 -10.42 13.29
C LEU A 278 10.35 -9.08 12.89
N THR A 279 11.15 -8.03 12.94
CA THR A 279 10.68 -6.64 12.77
C THR A 279 11.41 -5.95 11.63
N LEU A 280 10.70 -5.03 10.98
CA LEU A 280 11.22 -4.16 9.93
C LEU A 280 11.12 -2.70 10.38
N CYS A 281 11.88 -1.82 9.72
CA CYS A 281 11.68 -0.39 9.87
C CYS A 281 10.80 0.10 8.71
N TYR A 282 9.64 0.65 9.05
CA TYR A 282 8.65 1.17 8.09
C TYR A 282 9.01 2.60 7.65
N ALA A 283 10.23 2.74 7.11
CA ALA A 283 10.88 4.02 6.79
C ALA A 283 11.03 4.98 8.00
N GLU A 284 11.65 6.15 7.78
CA GLU A 284 11.78 7.22 8.78
C GLU A 284 10.44 7.95 9.02
N ALA A 285 9.36 7.19 9.24
CA ALA A 285 8.03 7.73 9.45
C ALA A 285 7.94 8.45 10.80
N THR A 286 7.49 9.70 10.76
CA THR A 286 7.02 10.43 11.95
C THR A 286 5.85 9.70 12.59
N ARG A 287 5.51 10.02 13.84
CA ARG A 287 4.35 9.38 14.51
C ARG A 287 3.03 9.69 13.81
N GLY A 288 2.93 10.87 13.19
CA GLY A 288 1.81 11.23 12.33
C GLY A 288 1.72 10.35 11.08
N GLU A 289 2.85 10.05 10.44
CA GLU A 289 2.90 9.15 9.27
C GLU A 289 2.61 7.70 9.65
N LEU A 290 3.09 7.21 10.80
CA LEU A 290 2.70 5.88 11.30
C LEU A 290 1.18 5.75 11.47
N LEU A 291 0.52 6.78 12.01
CA LEU A 291 -0.93 6.80 12.11
C LEU A 291 -1.59 6.82 10.74
N LEU A 292 -1.16 7.71 9.85
CA LEU A 292 -1.78 7.90 8.54
C LEU A 292 -1.63 6.68 7.62
N ASP A 293 -0.44 6.08 7.59
CA ASP A 293 -0.10 5.04 6.61
C ASP A 293 -0.27 3.63 7.17
N TYR A 294 -0.11 3.43 8.47
CA TYR A 294 -0.12 2.11 9.12
C TYR A 294 -1.20 1.94 10.18
N GLY A 295 -1.92 3.00 10.56
CA GLY A 295 -3.04 2.93 11.48
C GLY A 295 -2.66 2.69 12.94
N PHE A 296 -1.42 3.01 13.32
CA PHE A 296 -0.97 2.88 14.71
C PHE A 296 -0.05 4.02 15.12
N VAL A 297 0.07 4.23 16.43
CA VAL A 297 1.12 5.04 17.02
C VAL A 297 1.82 4.22 18.10
N ALA A 298 3.15 4.15 18.07
CA ALA A 298 3.91 3.47 19.11
C ALA A 298 3.90 4.28 20.41
N GLU A 299 3.28 3.74 21.46
CA GLU A 299 3.29 4.34 22.79
C GLU A 299 4.59 4.04 23.56
N PRO A 300 5.10 4.98 24.38
CA PRO A 300 4.57 6.33 24.60
C PRO A 300 4.90 7.26 23.43
N VAL A 301 3.95 8.12 23.06
CA VAL A 301 4.15 9.11 21.99
C VAL A 301 4.94 10.29 22.56
N PRO A 302 6.21 10.52 22.13
CA PRO A 302 6.94 11.71 22.55
C PRO A 302 6.26 12.97 22.02
N PRO A 303 6.36 14.11 22.71
CA PRO A 303 5.85 15.37 22.18
C PRO A 303 6.60 15.74 20.90
N GLU A 304 5.88 15.80 19.79
CA GLU A 304 6.37 16.12 18.46
C GLU A 304 5.53 17.26 17.87
N ALA A 305 6.17 18.17 17.14
CA ALA A 305 5.49 19.28 16.46
C ALA A 305 6.11 19.53 15.08
N SER A 306 5.27 19.65 14.07
CA SER A 306 5.68 19.98 12.72
C SER A 306 5.66 21.50 12.51
N LEU A 307 6.81 22.07 12.13
CA LEU A 307 6.92 23.49 11.79
C LEU A 307 7.04 23.63 10.27
N ARG A 308 6.09 24.33 9.65
CA ARG A 308 6.15 24.69 8.23
C ARG A 308 6.70 26.11 8.10
N PHE A 309 7.71 26.26 7.26
CA PHE A 309 8.28 27.57 6.91
C PHE A 309 8.09 27.81 5.42
N GLY A 310 7.81 29.06 5.05
CA GLY A 310 7.70 29.50 3.67
C GLY A 310 8.28 30.90 3.53
N VAL A 311 8.72 31.23 2.31
CA VAL A 311 9.05 32.62 1.94
C VAL A 311 7.73 33.31 1.61
N ALA A 312 7.49 34.50 2.16
CA ALA A 312 6.29 35.26 1.86
C ALA A 312 6.28 35.70 0.38
N ASP A 313 5.15 35.57 -0.31
CA ASP A 313 5.04 35.87 -1.74
C ASP A 313 5.36 37.34 -2.09
N ASP A 314 5.21 38.24 -1.13
CA ASP A 314 5.52 39.66 -1.24
C ASP A 314 6.96 40.02 -0.82
N ASP A 315 7.80 39.02 -0.50
CA ASP A 315 9.20 39.25 -0.18
C ASP A 315 9.92 39.83 -1.41
N PRO A 316 10.57 41.01 -1.30
CA PRO A 316 11.28 41.62 -2.42
C PRO A 316 12.38 40.72 -3.02
N ASN A 317 12.84 39.73 -2.26
CA ASN A 317 13.85 38.75 -2.68
C ASN A 317 13.24 37.33 -2.80
N TYR A 318 11.92 37.21 -3.00
CA TYR A 318 11.23 35.92 -3.11
C TYR A 318 11.92 34.98 -4.09
N ASP A 319 12.17 35.45 -5.32
CA ASP A 319 12.80 34.66 -6.38
C ASP A 319 14.20 34.15 -5.99
N GLU A 320 15.00 34.99 -5.32
CA GLU A 320 16.35 34.63 -4.88
C GLU A 320 16.30 33.61 -3.74
N LYS A 321 15.41 33.83 -2.76
CA LYS A 321 15.23 32.94 -1.60
C LYS A 321 14.63 31.60 -2.00
N ALA A 322 13.63 31.60 -2.88
CA ALA A 322 13.03 30.39 -3.43
C ALA A 322 14.04 29.57 -4.23
N ARG A 323 14.86 30.22 -5.08
CA ARG A 323 15.96 29.56 -5.80
C ARG A 323 17.03 29.01 -4.87
N ALA A 324 17.43 29.79 -3.86
CA ALA A 324 18.40 29.34 -2.87
C ALA A 324 17.89 28.13 -2.08
N GLY A 325 16.61 28.15 -1.66
CA GLY A 325 15.95 27.02 -1.00
C GLY A 325 15.87 25.77 -1.88
N ALA A 326 15.50 25.94 -3.16
CA ALA A 326 15.47 24.83 -4.12
C ALA A 326 16.86 24.20 -4.34
N LEU A 327 17.93 25.01 -4.34
CA LEU A 327 19.32 24.54 -4.48
C LEU A 327 19.85 23.88 -3.20
N SER A 328 19.35 24.27 -2.02
CA SER A 328 19.74 23.66 -0.74
C SER A 328 18.95 22.38 -0.40
N GLY A 329 18.03 21.94 -1.26
CA GLY A 329 17.16 20.79 -1.00
C GLY A 329 16.06 21.07 0.03
N THR A 330 15.76 22.34 0.30
CA THR A 330 14.69 22.76 1.20
C THR A 330 13.42 23.02 0.37
N THR A 331 12.39 22.19 0.53
CA THR A 331 11.09 22.37 -0.14
C THR A 331 10.35 23.56 0.46
N CYS A 332 10.28 24.67 -0.28
CA CYS A 332 9.38 25.77 0.01
C CYS A 332 8.00 25.41 -0.57
N HIS A 333 7.00 25.16 0.26
CA HIS A 333 5.64 24.94 -0.23
C HIS A 333 5.09 26.26 -0.79
N ILE A 334 4.81 26.26 -2.10
CA ILE A 334 4.19 27.37 -2.83
C ILE A 334 2.70 27.31 -2.51
N ALA A 335 2.18 28.32 -1.82
CA ALA A 335 0.75 28.47 -1.58
C ALA A 335 0.09 29.20 -2.76
N ASP A 336 -1.10 28.72 -3.14
CA ASP A 336 -2.11 29.29 -4.04
C ASP A 336 -1.94 29.27 -5.59
N THR A 337 -2.55 28.26 -6.23
CA THR A 337 -3.74 28.43 -7.11
C THR A 337 -4.34 27.07 -7.50
N PRO A 338 -5.66 26.94 -7.75
CA PRO A 338 -6.29 25.67 -8.07
C PRO A 338 -5.78 25.16 -9.41
N ALA A 339 -5.42 23.88 -9.44
CA ALA A 339 -5.05 23.05 -10.58
C ALA A 339 -5.07 23.76 -11.94
N ARG A 340 -3.99 24.48 -12.26
CA ARG A 340 -3.62 24.76 -13.64
C ARG A 340 -2.37 23.99 -13.94
N HIS A 341 -2.53 23.00 -14.81
CA HIS A 341 -1.52 22.23 -15.50
C HIS A 341 -0.13 22.88 -15.46
N CYS A 342 0.80 22.25 -14.73
CA CYS A 342 2.20 22.54 -14.87
C CYS A 342 2.70 21.86 -16.16
N PRO A 343 3.05 22.58 -17.24
CA PRO A 343 3.60 21.98 -18.43
C PRO A 343 5.13 21.91 -18.27
N ARG A 344 5.71 20.71 -18.20
CA ARG A 344 7.14 20.54 -18.43
C ARG A 344 7.41 19.72 -19.69
N ALA A 345 7.98 20.46 -20.65
CA ALA A 345 8.98 20.06 -21.63
C ALA A 345 8.86 18.65 -22.24
N GLY A 346 8.04 18.56 -23.28
CA GLY A 346 8.09 17.49 -24.28
C GLY A 346 6.92 17.66 -25.23
N ARG A 347 7.15 18.22 -26.42
CA ARG A 347 6.10 18.27 -27.45
C ARG A 347 5.71 16.84 -27.83
N PRO A 348 4.43 16.46 -27.84
CA PRO A 348 4.00 15.33 -28.65
C PRO A 348 3.90 15.78 -30.11
N ASN A 349 4.59 15.07 -31.00
CA ASN A 349 4.34 15.16 -32.44
C ASN A 349 3.01 14.42 -32.73
N PRO A 350 2.25 14.80 -33.77
CA PRO A 350 0.84 14.44 -33.88
C PRO A 350 0.64 12.99 -34.37
N GLN A 351 -0.35 12.33 -33.75
CA GLN A 351 -1.18 11.21 -34.20
C GLN A 351 -0.54 10.13 -35.09
N PRO A 352 -0.54 8.85 -34.67
CA PRO A 352 -0.39 7.76 -35.63
C PRO A 352 -1.62 7.72 -36.54
N ARG A 353 -1.39 7.86 -37.86
CA ARG A 353 -2.41 7.61 -38.88
C ARG A 353 -2.86 6.14 -38.77
N LEU A 354 -4.16 5.94 -38.57
CA LEU A 354 -4.81 4.65 -38.80
C LEU A 354 -4.48 4.16 -40.22
N PRO A 355 -4.13 2.89 -40.44
CA PRO A 355 -4.02 2.34 -41.78
C PRO A 355 -5.42 2.34 -42.43
N ASN A 356 -5.51 2.88 -43.65
CA ASN A 356 -6.70 2.77 -44.49
C ASN A 356 -7.08 1.29 -44.68
N PRO A 357 -8.38 0.93 -44.64
CA PRO A 357 -8.80 -0.40 -45.02
C PRO A 357 -8.58 -0.61 -46.53
N SER A 358 -7.77 -1.61 -46.87
CA SER A 358 -7.67 -2.10 -48.26
C SER A 358 -9.03 -2.66 -48.72
N PRO A 359 -9.39 -2.49 -50.00
CA PRO A 359 -10.74 -2.75 -50.48
C PRO A 359 -11.02 -4.25 -50.59
N ASN A 360 -12.22 -4.61 -50.16
CA ASN A 360 -12.86 -5.90 -50.36
C ASN A 360 -12.85 -6.28 -51.86
N PRO A 361 -12.43 -7.49 -52.26
CA PRO A 361 -12.83 -8.06 -53.53
C PRO A 361 -14.09 -8.91 -53.31
N GLN A 362 -15.21 -8.46 -53.84
CA GLN A 362 -16.29 -9.33 -54.31
C GLN A 362 -16.28 -9.32 -55.85
N PRO A 363 -16.83 -10.35 -56.52
CA PRO A 363 -17.67 -11.43 -56.02
C PRO A 363 -17.01 -12.81 -55.94
#